data_AF-A0A840EDB0-F1
#
_entry.id   AF-A0A840EDB0-F1
#
_cell.length_a   1.000
_cell.length_b   1.000
_cell.length_c   1.000
_cell.angle_alpha   90.00
_cell.angle_beta   90.00
_cell.angle_gamma   90.00
#
_symmetry.space_group_name_H-M   'P 1'
#
loop_
_entity.id
_entity.type
_entity.pdbx_description
1 polymer ?
#
loop_
_entity_poly.entity_id
_entity_poly.type
_entity_poly.pdbx_seq_one_letter_code
_entity_poly.pdbx_strand_id
1 'polypeptide(L)'
;MISETTIERTLARLENASEDYETEIRDFAESQPELMEYLTNEDVEAFTERERELLLFAALVIFQSVEDEKSGVPEVSGEQIAAAEESNYETMGEAKGSFRDRLNPFFEQSREEDLLAFVEDLLLAEDGEDEISREAREPFFVTLKTVIDTLT
;
A
#
# COMPACT_ATOMS: atom_id res chain seq x y z
N MET A 1 -8.13 -13.10 -0.63
CA MET A 1 -8.18 -12.48 -1.94
C MET A 1 -9.28 -11.45 -1.89
N ILE A 2 -8.87 -10.23 -1.61
CA ILE A 2 -9.64 -9.03 -1.82
C ILE A 2 -9.83 -8.89 -3.32
N SER A 3 -11.07 -8.68 -3.75
CA SER A 3 -11.40 -8.63 -5.17
C SER A 3 -11.18 -7.24 -5.77
N GLU A 4 -10.85 -7.19 -7.05
CA GLU A 4 -10.82 -5.97 -7.87
C GLU A 4 -12.08 -5.12 -7.69
N THR A 5 -13.28 -5.75 -7.69
CA THR A 5 -14.56 -5.04 -7.48
C THR A 5 -14.65 -4.36 -6.12
N THR A 6 -14.06 -4.94 -5.06
CA THR A 6 -13.98 -4.29 -3.75
C THR A 6 -13.05 -3.08 -3.81
N ILE A 7 -11.89 -3.22 -4.44
CA ILE A 7 -10.90 -2.13 -4.57
C ILE A 7 -11.49 -0.95 -5.34
N GLU A 8 -12.12 -1.20 -6.50
CA GLU A 8 -12.79 -0.17 -7.30
C GLU A 8 -13.89 0.55 -6.53
N ARG A 9 -14.68 -0.19 -5.76
CA ARG A 9 -15.73 0.38 -4.91
C ARG A 9 -15.14 1.27 -3.82
N THR A 10 -14.06 0.84 -3.18
CA THR A 10 -13.34 1.62 -2.17
C THR A 10 -12.76 2.90 -2.76
N LEU A 11 -12.11 2.82 -3.92
CA LEU A 11 -11.59 3.98 -4.65
C LEU A 11 -12.71 4.98 -4.96
N ALA A 12 -13.80 4.52 -5.57
CA ALA A 12 -14.94 5.37 -5.89
C ALA A 12 -15.56 6.01 -4.63
N ARG A 13 -15.60 5.31 -3.50
CA ARG A 13 -16.07 5.87 -2.23
C ARG A 13 -15.16 7.00 -1.76
N LEU A 14 -13.84 6.78 -1.74
CA LEU A 14 -12.86 7.75 -1.25
C LEU A 14 -12.74 8.98 -2.15
N GLU A 15 -12.80 8.84 -3.48
CA GLU A 15 -12.75 9.96 -4.42
C GLU A 15 -13.96 10.91 -4.32
N ASN A 16 -15.13 10.38 -3.98
CA ASN A 16 -16.36 11.17 -3.88
C ASN A 16 -16.58 11.79 -2.49
N ALA A 17 -15.78 11.41 -1.49
CA ALA A 17 -16.00 11.75 -0.10
C ALA A 17 -15.03 12.85 0.39
N SER A 18 -15.14 14.05 -0.17
CA SER A 18 -14.26 15.18 0.20
C SER A 18 -14.42 15.66 1.67
N GLU A 19 -15.48 15.26 2.37
CA GLU A 19 -15.66 15.56 3.81
C GLU A 19 -15.34 14.37 4.73
N ASP A 20 -15.22 13.14 4.21
CA ASP A 20 -14.99 11.94 5.04
C ASP A 20 -13.51 11.51 5.08
N TYR A 21 -12.65 11.95 4.14
CA TYR A 21 -11.25 11.49 4.07
C TYR A 21 -10.47 11.67 5.38
N GLU A 22 -10.59 12.81 6.08
CA GLU A 22 -9.94 13.01 7.38
C GLU A 22 -10.47 12.06 8.47
N THR A 23 -11.75 11.70 8.40
CA THR A 23 -12.38 10.74 9.31
C THR A 23 -11.85 9.33 9.03
N GLU A 24 -11.78 8.93 7.76
CA GLU A 24 -11.27 7.61 7.37
C GLU A 24 -9.80 7.43 7.74
N ILE A 25 -8.98 8.47 7.59
CA ILE A 25 -7.58 8.46 8.05
C ILE A 25 -7.50 8.32 9.58
N ARG A 26 -8.38 8.99 10.32
CA ARG A 26 -8.42 8.87 11.77
C ARG A 26 -8.83 7.45 12.19
N ASP A 27 -9.86 6.89 11.56
CA ASP A 27 -10.34 5.55 11.85
C ASP A 27 -9.27 4.50 11.52
N PHE A 28 -8.51 4.69 10.43
CA PHE A 28 -7.34 3.87 10.12
C PHE A 28 -6.25 4.01 11.20
N ALA A 29 -5.91 5.24 11.61
CA ALA A 29 -4.91 5.48 12.66
C ALA A 29 -5.30 4.89 14.02
N GLU A 30 -6.59 4.95 14.38
CA GLU A 30 -7.11 4.37 15.62
C GLU A 30 -7.15 2.84 15.58
N SER A 31 -7.43 2.25 14.41
CA SER A 31 -7.50 0.80 14.22
C SER A 31 -6.12 0.15 14.06
N GLN A 32 -5.16 0.88 13.50
CA GLN A 32 -3.83 0.38 13.12
C GLN A 32 -2.74 1.42 13.46
N PRO A 33 -2.53 1.73 14.75
CA PRO A 33 -1.63 2.80 15.17
C PRO A 33 -0.17 2.59 14.75
N GLU A 34 0.36 1.36 14.88
CA GLU A 34 1.76 1.09 14.50
C GLU A 34 1.97 1.11 12.98
N LEU A 35 0.96 0.71 12.18
CA LEU A 35 1.00 0.89 10.72
C LEU A 35 0.94 2.36 10.32
N MET A 36 0.13 3.16 11.02
CA MET A 36 0.08 4.61 10.78
C MET A 36 1.41 5.28 11.14
N GLU A 37 2.03 4.89 12.26
CA GLU A 37 3.38 5.34 12.62
C GLU A 37 4.40 4.93 11.54
N TYR A 38 4.34 3.70 11.04
CA TYR A 38 5.18 3.22 9.94
C TYR A 38 5.02 4.07 8.67
N LEU A 39 3.77 4.31 8.23
CA LEU A 39 3.47 5.10 7.02
C LEU A 39 3.87 6.58 7.13
N THR A 40 3.91 7.11 8.35
CA THR A 40 4.24 8.52 8.63
C THR A 40 5.67 8.73 9.13
N ASN A 41 6.45 7.65 9.29
CA ASN A 41 7.81 7.71 9.80
C ASN A 41 8.71 8.59 8.90
N GLU A 42 9.64 9.32 9.52
CA GLU A 42 10.56 10.25 8.87
C GLU A 42 11.56 9.53 7.95
N ASP A 43 11.82 8.21 8.06
CA ASP A 43 12.64 7.47 7.07
C ASP A 43 12.04 7.46 5.65
N VAL A 44 10.78 7.89 5.51
CA VAL A 44 10.12 8.24 4.24
C VAL A 44 10.63 9.60 3.69
N GLU A 45 11.68 10.21 4.27
CA GLU A 45 12.33 11.49 3.91
C GLU A 45 12.76 11.60 2.44
N ALA A 46 12.81 10.48 1.70
CA ALA A 46 13.00 10.47 0.25
C ALA A 46 11.76 10.90 -0.55
N PHE A 47 10.55 10.86 0.04
CA PHE A 47 9.31 11.19 -0.65
C PHE A 47 8.95 12.66 -0.50
N THR A 48 8.52 13.23 -1.62
CA THR A 48 7.84 14.52 -1.67
C THR A 48 6.53 14.48 -0.88
N GLU A 49 6.02 15.65 -0.51
CA GLU A 49 4.71 15.78 0.15
C GLU A 49 3.61 15.09 -0.66
N ARG A 50 3.64 15.23 -1.99
CA ARG A 50 2.68 14.59 -2.89
C ARG A 50 2.76 13.07 -2.88
N GLU A 51 3.96 12.51 -2.90
CA GLU A 51 4.17 11.06 -2.80
C GLU A 51 3.68 10.53 -1.44
N ARG A 52 3.88 11.27 -0.34
CA ARG A 52 3.38 10.89 0.98
C ARG A 52 1.86 10.89 1.05
N GLU A 53 1.21 11.92 0.50
CA GLU A 53 -0.26 11.97 0.39
C GLU A 53 -0.79 10.76 -0.40
N LEU A 54 -0.15 10.45 -1.53
CA LEU A 54 -0.54 9.33 -2.38
C LEU A 54 -0.31 7.98 -1.70
N LEU A 55 0.80 7.83 -0.97
CA LEU A 55 1.12 6.62 -0.21
C LEU A 55 0.05 6.37 0.86
N LEU A 56 -0.30 7.41 1.61
CA LEU A 56 -1.32 7.34 2.64
C LEU A 56 -2.70 7.03 2.04
N PHE A 57 -3.04 7.64 0.91
CA PHE A 57 -4.27 7.34 0.18
C PHE A 57 -4.32 5.87 -0.27
N ALA A 58 -3.24 5.37 -0.89
CA ALA A 58 -3.17 3.98 -1.35
C ALA A 58 -3.23 2.99 -0.18
N ALA A 59 -2.55 3.29 0.94
CA ALA A 59 -2.64 2.49 2.15
C ALA A 59 -4.06 2.45 2.72
N LEU A 60 -4.78 3.58 2.71
CA LEU A 60 -6.18 3.65 3.14
C LEU A 60 -7.08 2.80 2.23
N VAL A 61 -6.88 2.85 0.91
CA VAL A 61 -7.61 2.00 -0.06
C VAL A 61 -7.40 0.53 0.26
N ILE A 62 -6.15 0.10 0.53
CA ILE A 62 -5.82 -1.28 0.91
C ILE A 62 -6.53 -1.64 2.21
N PHE A 63 -6.36 -0.85 3.26
CA PHE A 63 -6.95 -1.09 4.59
C PHE A 63 -8.48 -1.25 4.51
N GLN A 64 -9.17 -0.30 3.91
CA GLN A 64 -10.62 -0.35 3.77
C GLN A 64 -11.09 -1.51 2.91
N SER A 65 -10.37 -1.86 1.85
CA SER A 65 -10.71 -3.01 1.01
C SER A 65 -10.55 -4.32 1.78
N VAL A 66 -9.54 -4.41 2.65
CA VAL A 66 -9.38 -5.55 3.56
C VAL A 66 -10.51 -5.59 4.59
N GLU A 67 -10.84 -4.48 5.26
CA GLU A 67 -11.93 -4.43 6.25
C GLU A 67 -13.31 -4.77 5.65
N ASP A 68 -13.59 -4.29 4.44
CA ASP A 68 -14.86 -4.54 3.73
C ASP A 68 -15.10 -6.05 3.48
N GLU A 69 -14.04 -6.86 3.29
CA GLU A 69 -14.15 -8.31 3.06
C GLU A 69 -13.82 -9.16 4.29
N LYS A 70 -12.89 -8.70 5.14
CA LYS A 70 -12.44 -9.37 6.35
C LYS A 70 -12.88 -8.57 7.56
N SER A 71 -14.00 -8.97 8.14
CA SER A 71 -14.50 -8.35 9.38
C SER A 71 -13.53 -8.60 10.56
N GLY A 72 -13.08 -7.52 11.21
CA GLY A 72 -12.30 -7.57 12.44
C GLY A 72 -10.82 -7.84 12.22
N VAL A 73 -10.18 -7.06 11.34
CA VAL A 73 -8.73 -7.10 11.11
C VAL A 73 -8.02 -6.81 12.44
N PRO A 74 -7.15 -7.72 12.93
CA PRO A 74 -6.42 -7.47 14.17
C PRO A 74 -5.44 -6.31 14.01
N GLU A 75 -5.17 -5.63 15.11
CA GLU A 75 -4.10 -4.63 15.17
C GLU A 75 -2.75 -5.28 14.82
N VAL A 76 -2.02 -4.64 13.91
CA VAL A 76 -0.70 -5.06 13.45
C VAL A 76 0.36 -4.49 14.39
N SER A 77 1.28 -5.34 14.86
CA SER A 77 2.42 -4.90 15.68
C SER A 77 3.64 -4.50 14.84
N GLY A 78 4.52 -3.70 15.41
CA GLY A 78 5.79 -3.29 14.79
C GLY A 78 6.72 -4.46 14.48
N GLU A 79 6.66 -5.55 15.25
CA GLU A 79 7.39 -6.78 14.93
C GLU A 79 6.88 -7.42 13.64
N GLN A 80 5.56 -7.41 13.40
CA GLN A 80 4.98 -7.91 12.16
C GLN A 80 5.33 -7.02 10.97
N ILE A 81 5.31 -5.70 11.16
CA ILE A 81 5.69 -4.72 10.13
C ILE A 81 7.15 -4.92 9.72
N ALA A 82 8.07 -4.95 10.69
CA ALA A 82 9.49 -5.09 10.42
C ALA A 82 9.81 -6.42 9.72
N ALA A 83 9.19 -7.52 10.16
CA ALA A 83 9.39 -8.84 9.54
C ALA A 83 8.88 -8.90 8.09
N ALA A 84 7.70 -8.30 7.82
CA ALA A 84 7.14 -8.24 6.48
C ALA A 84 8.00 -7.34 5.57
N GLU A 85 8.40 -6.16 6.04
CA GLU A 85 9.25 -5.24 5.30
C GLU A 85 10.61 -5.85 4.95
N GLU A 86 11.29 -6.49 5.91
CA GLU A 86 12.56 -7.18 5.66
C GLU A 86 12.39 -8.25 4.57
N SER A 87 11.38 -9.11 4.69
CA SER A 87 11.09 -10.15 3.69
C SER A 87 10.79 -9.58 2.30
N ASN A 88 10.08 -8.44 2.24
CA ASN A 88 9.76 -7.76 0.99
C ASN A 88 11.01 -7.14 0.35
N TYR A 89 11.91 -6.53 1.12
CA TYR A 89 13.18 -6.02 0.62
C TYR A 89 14.11 -7.13 0.15
N GLU A 90 14.16 -8.27 0.86
CA GLU A 90 14.92 -9.44 0.41
C GLU A 90 14.43 -9.91 -0.97
N THR A 91 13.11 -10.08 -1.14
CA THR A 91 12.51 -10.46 -2.42
C THR A 91 12.81 -9.45 -3.52
N MET A 92 12.70 -8.15 -3.21
CA MET A 92 12.97 -7.06 -4.14
C MET A 92 14.45 -7.01 -4.58
N GLY A 93 15.38 -7.35 -3.68
CA GLY A 93 16.82 -7.34 -3.91
C GLY A 93 17.32 -8.55 -4.73
N GLU A 94 16.64 -9.69 -4.63
CA GLU A 94 16.96 -10.88 -5.43
C GLU A 94 16.44 -10.80 -6.87
N ALA A 95 15.36 -10.05 -7.08
CA ALA A 95 14.73 -9.88 -8.38
C ALA A 95 15.61 -9.09 -9.37
N LYS A 96 15.54 -9.46 -10.65
CA LYS A 96 16.39 -8.88 -11.72
C LYS A 96 15.54 -8.38 -12.87
N GLY A 97 16.01 -7.31 -13.52
CA GLY A 97 15.38 -6.75 -14.71
C GLY A 97 14.92 -5.32 -14.52
N SER A 98 13.93 -4.91 -15.31
CA SER A 98 13.23 -3.64 -15.09
C SER A 98 12.46 -3.65 -13.77
N PHE A 99 12.03 -2.47 -13.29
CA PHE A 99 11.20 -2.40 -12.09
C PHE A 99 9.96 -3.30 -12.19
N ARG A 100 9.27 -3.30 -13.34
CA ARG A 100 8.13 -4.17 -13.60
C ARG A 100 8.51 -5.66 -13.51
N ASP A 101 9.63 -6.07 -14.12
CA ASP A 101 10.09 -7.47 -14.04
C ASP A 101 10.38 -7.90 -12.59
N ARG A 102 10.82 -6.94 -11.76
CA ARG A 102 11.12 -7.19 -10.34
C ARG A 102 9.86 -7.36 -9.48
N LEU A 103 8.68 -6.99 -9.97
CA LEU A 103 7.42 -7.20 -9.25
C LEU A 103 6.88 -8.64 -9.41
N ASN A 104 7.23 -9.35 -10.49
CA ASN A 104 6.73 -10.69 -10.78
C ASN A 104 6.82 -11.69 -9.61
N PRO A 105 7.95 -11.78 -8.86
CA PRO A 105 8.04 -12.71 -7.74
C PRO A 105 7.00 -12.47 -6.63
N PHE A 106 6.53 -11.23 -6.46
CA PHE A 106 5.51 -10.90 -5.46
C PHE A 106 4.13 -11.42 -5.85
N PHE A 107 3.80 -11.40 -7.15
CA PHE A 107 2.55 -11.99 -7.67
C PHE A 107 2.56 -13.52 -7.57
N GLU A 108 3.70 -14.17 -7.82
CA GLU A 108 3.81 -15.64 -7.74
C GLU A 108 3.62 -16.19 -6.32
N GLN A 109 3.88 -15.37 -5.30
CA GLN A 109 3.88 -15.78 -3.90
C GLN A 109 2.65 -15.30 -3.12
N SER A 110 1.87 -14.35 -3.66
CA SER A 110 0.74 -13.73 -2.98
C SER A 110 -0.60 -14.33 -3.39
N ARG A 111 -1.57 -14.32 -2.46
CA ARG A 111 -2.99 -14.62 -2.76
C ARG A 111 -3.81 -13.35 -3.03
N GLU A 112 -3.18 -12.20 -2.94
CA GLU A 112 -3.80 -10.88 -3.03
C GLU A 112 -3.35 -10.20 -4.34
N GLU A 113 -3.43 -10.94 -5.45
CA GLU A 113 -2.99 -10.48 -6.78
C GLU A 113 -3.67 -9.17 -7.21
N ASP A 114 -4.96 -8.99 -6.92
CA ASP A 114 -5.70 -7.77 -7.28
C ASP A 114 -5.19 -6.53 -6.52
N LEU A 115 -4.80 -6.68 -5.23
CA LEU A 115 -4.19 -5.58 -4.47
C LEU A 115 -2.79 -5.25 -5.00
N LEU A 116 -2.02 -6.27 -5.42
CA LEU A 116 -0.72 -6.05 -6.05
C LEU A 116 -0.85 -5.39 -7.42
N ALA A 117 -1.85 -5.77 -8.21
CA ALA A 117 -2.16 -5.15 -9.49
C ALA A 117 -2.53 -3.67 -9.31
N PHE A 118 -3.37 -3.35 -8.32
CA PHE A 118 -3.68 -1.96 -7.95
C PHE A 118 -2.41 -1.15 -7.63
N VAL A 119 -1.50 -1.70 -6.82
CA VAL A 119 -0.24 -1.02 -6.47
C VAL A 119 0.68 -0.90 -7.69
N GLU A 120 0.78 -1.93 -8.54
CA GLU A 120 1.54 -1.89 -9.78
C GLU A 120 1.02 -0.78 -10.71
N ASP A 121 -0.28 -0.74 -10.94
CA ASP A 121 -0.92 0.24 -11.83
C ASP A 121 -0.73 1.67 -11.30
N LEU A 122 -0.85 1.88 -9.99
CA LEU A 122 -0.56 3.16 -9.34
C LEU A 122 0.87 3.64 -9.63
N LEU A 123 1.85 2.74 -9.55
CA LEU A 123 3.27 3.06 -9.73
C LEU A 123 3.71 3.20 -11.19
N LEU A 124 2.95 2.60 -12.10
CA LEU A 124 3.26 2.53 -13.53
C LEU A 124 2.34 3.37 -14.40
N ALA A 125 1.38 4.09 -13.82
CA ALA A 125 0.45 4.96 -14.55
C ALA A 125 1.19 5.90 -15.52
N GLU A 126 0.84 5.81 -16.81
CA GLU A 126 1.50 6.56 -17.89
C GLU A 126 0.80 7.90 -18.21
N ASP A 127 -0.44 8.11 -17.76
CA ASP A 127 -1.37 9.09 -18.33
C ASP A 127 -1.59 10.40 -17.52
N GLY A 128 -0.93 10.61 -16.37
CA GLY A 128 -1.23 11.79 -15.56
C GLY A 128 -0.15 12.20 -14.57
N GLU A 129 0.90 12.84 -15.09
CA GLU A 129 2.02 13.44 -14.34
C GLU A 129 2.83 12.44 -13.49
N ASP A 130 4.15 12.61 -13.46
CA ASP A 130 5.06 11.80 -12.63
C ASP A 130 4.80 12.06 -11.12
N GLU A 131 3.63 11.68 -10.58
CA GLU A 131 3.28 11.85 -9.16
C GLU A 131 4.21 11.01 -8.26
N ILE A 132 4.77 9.92 -8.80
CA ILE A 132 5.77 9.09 -8.14
C ILE A 132 7.05 9.08 -8.98
N SER A 133 8.12 9.60 -8.38
CA SER A 133 9.45 9.60 -8.98
C SER A 133 9.96 8.17 -9.18
N ARG A 134 10.83 7.95 -10.16
CA ARG A 134 11.42 6.62 -10.42
C ARG A 134 12.17 6.05 -9.20
N GLU A 135 12.77 6.93 -8.41
CA GLU A 135 13.52 6.60 -7.21
C GLU A 135 12.59 6.20 -6.06
N ALA A 136 11.37 6.77 -6.01
CA ALA A 136 10.37 6.41 -5.02
C ALA A 136 9.65 5.08 -5.32
N ARG A 137 9.56 4.63 -6.58
CA ARG A 137 8.74 3.46 -6.95
C ARG A 137 9.03 2.19 -6.13
N GLU A 138 10.30 1.89 -5.90
CA GLU A 138 10.70 0.70 -5.14
C GLU A 138 10.31 0.77 -3.66
N PRO A 139 10.74 1.79 -2.89
CA PRO A 139 10.30 1.92 -1.51
C PRO A 139 8.77 2.06 -1.39
N PHE A 140 8.12 2.74 -2.33
CA PHE A 140 6.66 2.88 -2.33
C PHE A 140 5.95 1.53 -2.50
N PHE A 141 6.43 0.70 -3.44
CA PHE A 141 5.93 -0.66 -3.60
C PHE A 141 6.14 -1.50 -2.35
N VAL A 142 7.36 -1.49 -1.79
CA VAL A 142 7.68 -2.28 -0.60
C VAL A 142 6.83 -1.86 0.60
N THR A 143 6.64 -0.56 0.81
CA THR A 143 5.78 -0.05 1.88
C THR A 143 4.33 -0.52 1.73
N LEU A 144 3.73 -0.38 0.54
CA LEU A 144 2.36 -0.84 0.33
C LEU A 144 2.24 -2.37 0.36
N LYS A 145 3.27 -3.10 -0.08
CA LYS A 145 3.34 -4.55 0.03
C LYS A 145 3.37 -5.00 1.49
N THR A 146 4.13 -4.31 2.34
CA THR A 146 4.16 -4.54 3.79
C THR A 146 2.79 -4.31 4.42
N VAL A 147 2.06 -3.26 4.01
CA VAL A 147 0.66 -3.04 4.43
C VAL A 147 -0.24 -4.22 4.01
N ILE A 148 -0.12 -4.70 2.76
CA ILE A 148 -0.90 -5.86 2.29
C ILE A 148 -0.59 -7.12 3.12
N ASP A 149 0.69 -7.44 3.32
CA ASP A 149 1.11 -8.67 4.01
C ASP A 149 0.74 -8.70 5.49
N THR A 150 0.73 -7.53 6.13
CA THR A 150 0.39 -7.44 7.55
C THR A 150 -1.11 -7.51 7.79
N LEU A 151 -1.92 -7.05 6.84
CA LEU A 151 -3.38 -7.05 6.94
C LEU A 151 -4.05 -8.33 6.39
N THR A 152 -3.34 -9.20 5.65
CA THR A 152 -3.96 -10.32 4.90
C THR A 152 -3.57 -11.72 5.30
#